data_AF-A0A800A794-F1
#
_entry.id   AF-A0A800A794-F1
#
_cell.length_a   1.000
_cell.length_b   1.000
_cell.length_c   1.000
_cell.angle_alpha   90.00
_cell.angle_beta   90.00
_cell.angle_gamma   90.00
#
_symmetry.space_group_name_H-M   'P 1'
#
loop_
_entity.id
_entity.type
_entity.pdbx_description
1 polymer ?
#
loop_
_entity_poly.entity_id
_entity_poly.type
_entity_poly.pdbx_seq_one_letter_code
_entity_poly.pdbx_strand_id
1 'polypeptide(L)'
;MAGRPRGSVSLVAAGASGPHLRSHRPAPRGVEIPGGPRGRGDPSRFRRCRRCCRAPDLGRVPRRSPGGGASPLRCPRRLRSLGGATAGPRPSAPSHRRVRSRQSDQSRSASRGTVMGWVTDLHPTATELDACVQCGLCLPVCPTFRLTGRETASPRGRLHAMSAVAAGIVEVDETFASIIDFCLGCRACEPVCPGLVPYGRTLEGARAEIAAQLPGGGRRKWLLGRAIGSRALLRLGSALLSAAQAMGLTRLVPGRHRRLVAGLRHLRGRPRPAVGHVGGTGEAGTVGLLAGCVQDQWFRPVNQAAIALMEMAGYRVEVPPSQTCCGALAAHDGKAEGARRLAERNREAFAGYDLVVATAAGCS
;
A
#
# COMPACT_ATOMS: atom_id res chain seq x y z
N MET A 1 -31.12 -11.69 51.06
CA MET A 1 -29.83 -11.94 51.74
C MET A 1 -28.84 -12.47 50.72
N ALA A 2 -27.64 -11.89 50.70
CA ALA A 2 -26.69 -11.92 49.59
C ALA A 2 -26.04 -13.30 49.34
N GLY A 3 -26.05 -13.74 48.08
CA GLY A 3 -25.21 -14.82 47.58
C GLY A 3 -23.85 -14.30 47.10
N ARG A 4 -22.76 -14.85 47.63
CA ARG A 4 -21.38 -14.59 47.20
C ARG A 4 -21.05 -15.33 45.90
N PRO A 5 -20.20 -14.78 45.02
CA PRO A 5 -19.83 -15.42 43.75
C PRO A 5 -18.63 -16.37 43.91
N ARG A 6 -18.64 -17.46 43.14
CA ARG A 6 -17.49 -18.31 42.81
C ARG A 6 -17.40 -18.43 41.29
N GLY A 7 -16.18 -18.42 40.75
CA GLY A 7 -15.88 -19.06 39.47
C GLY A 7 -15.33 -18.14 38.38
N SER A 8 -14.04 -17.85 38.45
CA SER A 8 -13.19 -17.46 37.33
C SER A 8 -13.06 -18.61 36.32
N VAL A 9 -13.21 -18.33 35.01
CA VAL A 9 -12.94 -19.28 33.92
C VAL A 9 -11.62 -18.93 33.23
N SER A 10 -10.85 -19.99 33.01
CA SER A 10 -9.44 -20.10 32.63
C SER A 10 -9.05 -19.56 31.26
N LEU A 11 -7.89 -18.90 31.22
CA LEU A 11 -6.96 -18.95 30.08
C LEU A 11 -6.28 -20.33 30.07
N VAL A 12 -6.31 -21.03 28.93
CA VAL A 12 -5.50 -22.25 28.73
C VAL A 12 -4.24 -21.86 27.97
N ALA A 13 -3.12 -21.83 28.69
CA ALA A 13 -1.77 -21.92 28.15
C ALA A 13 -1.29 -23.36 28.38
N ALA A 14 -0.84 -24.04 27.34
CA ALA A 14 -0.21 -25.35 27.44
C ALA A 14 1.27 -25.23 27.04
N GLY A 15 2.14 -25.44 28.03
CA GLY A 15 3.54 -25.78 27.84
C GLY A 15 3.81 -27.13 28.51
N ALA A 16 4.63 -27.97 27.87
CA ALA A 16 5.21 -29.17 28.47
C ALA A 16 6.65 -29.37 27.95
N SER A 17 7.49 -29.96 28.80
CA SER A 17 8.96 -29.82 28.84
C SER A 17 9.70 -31.14 28.51
N GLY A 18 10.72 -31.08 27.62
CA GLY A 18 12.00 -31.87 27.57
C GLY A 18 11.99 -33.40 27.31
N PRO A 19 13.13 -34.09 26.97
CA PRO A 19 14.53 -33.65 26.81
C PRO A 19 15.33 -34.19 25.55
N HIS A 20 16.51 -33.59 25.30
CA HIS A 20 17.74 -34.01 24.56
C HIS A 20 17.72 -34.88 23.26
N LEU A 21 18.27 -34.35 22.14
CA LEU A 21 19.26 -34.99 21.25
C LEU A 21 19.84 -34.02 20.18
N ARG A 22 21.07 -34.32 19.72
CA ARG A 22 22.05 -33.47 19.00
C ARG A 22 21.77 -33.30 17.49
N SER A 23 22.09 -32.12 16.92
CA SER A 23 22.98 -31.90 15.75
C SER A 23 22.61 -30.67 14.89
N HIS A 24 23.63 -29.87 14.56
CA HIS A 24 23.57 -28.63 13.78
C HIS A 24 23.49 -28.87 12.26
N ARG A 25 22.58 -28.18 11.56
CA ARG A 25 22.73 -27.78 10.14
C ARG A 25 22.03 -26.44 9.86
N PRO A 26 22.72 -25.44 9.27
CA PRO A 26 22.08 -24.26 8.69
C PRO A 26 21.79 -24.41 7.18
N ALA A 27 20.96 -23.48 6.70
CA ALA A 27 20.31 -23.35 5.40
C ALA A 27 21.22 -23.36 4.14
N PRO A 28 20.68 -23.73 2.97
CA PRO A 28 21.34 -23.54 1.68
C PRO A 28 21.28 -22.08 1.22
N ARG A 29 22.42 -21.51 0.81
CA ARG A 29 22.53 -20.26 0.05
C ARG A 29 22.99 -20.56 -1.38
N GLY A 30 22.38 -19.86 -2.33
CA GLY A 30 23.02 -19.41 -3.57
C GLY A 30 22.89 -20.31 -4.79
N VAL A 31 21.88 -20.05 -5.63
CA VAL A 31 21.93 -20.39 -7.05
C VAL A 31 22.62 -19.22 -7.76
N GLU A 32 23.81 -19.48 -8.31
CA GLU A 32 24.48 -18.57 -9.24
C GLU A 32 23.75 -18.56 -10.59
N ILE A 33 23.46 -17.38 -11.10
CA ILE A 33 22.90 -17.17 -12.44
C ILE A 33 24.07 -17.09 -13.43
N PRO A 34 24.16 -17.97 -14.45
CA PRO A 34 25.20 -17.86 -15.47
C PRO A 34 25.02 -16.62 -16.33
N GLY A 35 26.11 -15.88 -16.55
CA GLY A 35 26.15 -14.67 -17.37
C GLY A 35 25.74 -14.91 -18.83
N GLY A 36 24.84 -14.06 -19.32
CA GLY A 36 24.44 -14.04 -20.73
C GLY A 36 25.50 -13.38 -21.63
N PRO A 37 25.57 -13.75 -22.91
CA PRO A 37 26.59 -13.27 -23.83
C PRO A 37 26.36 -11.80 -24.22
N ARG A 38 27.45 -11.03 -24.25
CA ARG A 38 27.49 -9.70 -24.86
C ARG A 38 27.40 -9.85 -26.38
N GLY A 39 26.26 -9.49 -26.97
CA GLY A 39 26.08 -9.42 -28.42
C GLY A 39 25.28 -8.19 -28.79
N ARG A 40 25.89 -7.25 -29.53
CA ARG A 40 25.17 -6.15 -30.19
C ARG A 40 24.36 -6.76 -31.34
N GLY A 41 23.04 -6.71 -31.25
CA GLY A 41 22.12 -7.26 -32.26
C GLY A 41 21.16 -6.19 -32.78
N ASP A 42 21.21 -5.96 -34.08
CA ASP A 42 20.38 -5.11 -34.94
C ASP A 42 18.86 -5.39 -34.77
N PRO A 43 18.01 -4.35 -34.57
CA PRO A 43 16.58 -4.54 -34.30
C PRO A 43 15.71 -4.82 -35.54
N SER A 44 16.26 -5.07 -36.73
CA SER A 44 15.48 -5.18 -37.96
C SER A 44 14.90 -6.57 -38.31
N ARG A 45 15.01 -7.60 -37.45
CA ARG A 45 14.50 -8.96 -37.76
C ARG A 45 13.58 -9.58 -36.69
N PHE A 46 12.38 -9.03 -36.54
CA PHE A 46 11.25 -9.78 -35.97
C PHE A 46 10.02 -9.67 -36.88
N ARG A 47 9.85 -10.65 -37.79
CA ARG A 47 8.58 -10.88 -38.49
C ARG A 47 7.58 -11.54 -37.53
N ARG A 48 6.44 -10.88 -37.32
CA ARG A 48 5.33 -11.32 -36.45
C ARG A 48 4.68 -12.60 -37.00
N CYS A 49 4.64 -13.68 -36.21
CA CYS A 49 3.72 -14.79 -36.45
C CYS A 49 2.41 -14.55 -35.68
N ARG A 50 1.30 -14.35 -36.40
CA ARG A 50 0.01 -13.85 -35.90
C ARG A 50 -0.95 -14.93 -35.35
N ARG A 51 -0.50 -16.14 -35.02
CA ARG A 51 -1.44 -17.28 -34.86
C ARG A 51 -1.63 -17.89 -33.47
N CYS A 52 -1.02 -17.40 -32.40
CA CYS A 52 -1.10 -18.11 -31.09
C CYS A 52 -1.56 -17.28 -29.87
N CYS A 53 -2.05 -16.06 -30.03
CA CYS A 53 -2.57 -15.29 -28.89
C CYS A 53 -3.97 -14.72 -29.17
N ARG A 54 -5.01 -15.53 -28.93
CA ARG A 54 -6.32 -15.01 -28.55
C ARG A 54 -6.68 -15.60 -27.19
N ALA A 55 -6.78 -14.71 -26.20
CA ALA A 55 -7.36 -15.00 -24.89
C ALA A 55 -8.86 -15.33 -25.05
N PRO A 56 -9.44 -16.21 -24.20
CA PRO A 56 -10.86 -16.50 -24.25
C PRO A 56 -11.66 -15.31 -23.70
N ASP A 57 -12.60 -14.86 -24.51
CA ASP A 57 -13.59 -13.82 -24.20
C ASP A 57 -14.71 -14.46 -23.37
N LEU A 58 -14.85 -14.07 -22.10
CA LEU A 58 -15.93 -14.51 -21.23
C LEU A 58 -17.11 -13.54 -21.36
N GLY A 59 -18.21 -14.01 -21.97
CA GLY A 59 -19.55 -13.52 -21.63
C GLY A 59 -20.38 -12.92 -22.76
N ARG A 60 -20.89 -13.77 -23.66
CA ARG A 60 -22.29 -13.71 -24.11
C ARG A 60 -22.75 -15.14 -24.34
N VAL A 61 -23.77 -15.56 -23.60
CA VAL A 61 -24.43 -16.86 -23.75
C VAL A 61 -25.63 -16.68 -24.70
N PRO A 62 -25.63 -17.30 -25.90
CA PRO A 62 -26.87 -17.63 -26.58
C PRO A 62 -27.16 -19.14 -26.45
N ARG A 63 -28.44 -19.42 -26.22
CA ARG A 63 -29.09 -20.72 -26.07
C ARG A 63 -28.64 -21.73 -27.15
N ARG A 64 -28.35 -22.97 -26.75
CA ARG A 64 -28.21 -24.13 -27.65
C ARG A 64 -29.38 -25.09 -27.49
N SER A 65 -29.98 -25.47 -28.62
CA SER A 65 -30.63 -26.77 -28.84
C SER A 65 -29.66 -27.69 -29.61
N PRO A 66 -29.87 -29.02 -29.62
CA PRO A 66 -28.80 -30.02 -29.72
C PRO A 66 -28.60 -30.58 -31.14
N GLY A 67 -27.39 -31.05 -31.44
CA GLY A 67 -27.13 -31.93 -32.58
C GLY A 67 -25.66 -31.98 -33.03
N GLY A 68 -25.12 -33.20 -33.14
CA GLY A 68 -24.02 -33.54 -34.06
C GLY A 68 -22.61 -33.59 -33.46
N GLY A 69 -22.08 -34.81 -33.31
CA GLY A 69 -20.71 -35.10 -32.85
C GLY A 69 -19.66 -35.09 -33.98
N ALA A 70 -18.38 -35.13 -33.58
CA ALA A 70 -17.28 -35.81 -34.27
C ALA A 70 -15.97 -35.76 -33.44
N SER A 71 -15.20 -36.84 -33.55
CA SER A 71 -14.06 -37.37 -32.76
C SER A 71 -12.71 -36.60 -32.80
N PRO A 72 -11.72 -36.98 -31.95
CA PRO A 72 -10.49 -36.23 -31.69
C PRO A 72 -9.28 -36.72 -32.51
N LEU A 73 -8.29 -35.84 -32.74
CA LEU A 73 -7.00 -36.21 -33.33
C LEU A 73 -5.82 -36.01 -32.37
N ARG A 74 -4.95 -37.03 -32.43
CA ARG A 74 -3.82 -37.40 -31.57
C ARG A 74 -2.61 -36.45 -31.63
N CYS A 75 -1.82 -36.52 -30.56
CA CYS A 75 -0.48 -35.93 -30.42
C CYS A 75 0.60 -37.03 -30.60
N PRO A 76 1.71 -36.82 -31.35
CA PRO A 76 2.81 -37.78 -31.40
C PRO A 76 3.99 -37.39 -30.49
N ARG A 77 4.41 -38.36 -29.68
CA ARG A 77 5.72 -38.45 -29.00
C ARG A 77 6.86 -38.55 -30.03
N ARG A 78 8.06 -38.05 -29.66
CA ARG A 78 9.35 -38.73 -29.94
C ARG A 78 10.43 -38.35 -28.92
N LEU A 79 11.03 -39.41 -28.36
CA LEU A 79 12.24 -39.44 -27.53
C LEU A 79 13.49 -39.52 -28.43
N ARG A 80 14.64 -39.04 -27.94
CA ARG A 80 15.96 -39.62 -28.24
C ARG A 80 16.94 -39.37 -27.08
N SER A 81 17.68 -40.43 -26.78
CA SER A 81 18.69 -40.63 -25.74
C SER A 81 20.11 -40.45 -26.27
N LEU A 82 21.10 -40.51 -25.34
CA LEU A 82 22.53 -40.93 -25.38
C LEU A 82 23.28 -39.98 -24.40
N GLY A 83 23.97 -40.37 -23.32
CA GLY A 83 24.91 -41.47 -23.05
C GLY A 83 26.30 -40.84 -22.78
N GLY A 84 26.83 -40.80 -21.54
CA GLY A 84 27.93 -41.66 -21.09
C GLY A 84 28.97 -40.87 -20.25
N ALA A 85 29.57 -41.52 -19.24
CA ALA A 85 30.40 -40.95 -18.16
C ALA A 85 31.90 -40.93 -18.46
N THR A 86 32.67 -40.07 -17.76
CA THR A 86 34.07 -40.33 -17.31
C THR A 86 34.46 -39.44 -16.12
N ALA A 87 35.31 -39.97 -15.24
CA ALA A 87 35.82 -39.39 -14.00
C ALA A 87 37.16 -38.62 -14.21
N GLY A 88 37.43 -37.60 -13.39
CA GLY A 88 38.66 -36.81 -13.38
C GLY A 88 38.86 -36.01 -12.07
N PRO A 89 40.08 -35.49 -11.78
CA PRO A 89 40.73 -35.64 -10.47
C PRO A 89 40.53 -34.50 -9.45
N ARG A 90 40.83 -34.83 -8.18
CA ARG A 90 40.82 -33.94 -6.99
C ARG A 90 41.84 -32.79 -7.10
N PRO A 91 41.48 -31.54 -6.72
CA PRO A 91 42.46 -30.52 -6.38
C PRO A 91 42.63 -30.34 -4.86
N SER A 92 43.87 -30.07 -4.50
CA SER A 92 44.44 -29.88 -3.16
C SER A 92 44.08 -28.55 -2.48
N ALA A 93 44.17 -28.53 -1.16
CA ALA A 93 43.81 -27.43 -0.26
C ALA A 93 44.66 -26.15 -0.44
N PRO A 94 44.09 -24.94 -0.29
CA PRO A 94 44.85 -23.72 -0.07
C PRO A 94 44.93 -23.34 1.42
N SER A 95 46.11 -22.89 1.81
CA SER A 95 46.54 -22.44 3.14
C SER A 95 45.80 -21.20 3.66
N HIS A 96 45.40 -21.22 4.93
CA HIS A 96 44.86 -20.05 5.65
C HIS A 96 45.94 -18.98 5.88
N ARG A 97 45.78 -17.80 5.25
CA ARG A 97 46.47 -16.56 5.67
C ARG A 97 45.49 -15.72 6.49
N ARG A 98 45.72 -15.61 7.80
CA ARG A 98 44.92 -14.75 8.70
C ARG A 98 45.21 -13.28 8.40
N VAL A 99 44.20 -12.53 7.99
CA VAL A 99 44.23 -11.06 8.03
C VAL A 99 43.50 -10.64 9.30
N ARG A 100 44.24 -10.13 10.29
CA ARG A 100 43.68 -9.48 11.48
C ARG A 100 43.07 -8.14 11.07
N SER A 101 41.78 -7.93 11.32
CA SER A 101 41.16 -6.60 11.25
C SER A 101 41.63 -5.77 12.44
N ARG A 102 42.38 -4.69 12.16
CA ARG A 102 42.59 -3.61 13.13
C ARG A 102 41.28 -2.84 13.25
N GLN A 103 40.56 -3.04 14.35
CA GLN A 103 39.55 -2.08 14.80
C GLN A 103 40.30 -0.85 15.29
N SER A 104 40.18 0.26 14.55
CA SER A 104 40.56 1.56 15.07
C SER A 104 39.36 2.16 15.79
N ASP A 105 39.43 2.16 17.10
CA ASP A 105 38.69 3.06 17.97
C ASP A 105 38.85 4.50 17.46
N GLN A 106 37.75 5.09 17.00
CA GLN A 106 37.61 6.54 16.86
C GLN A 106 36.44 6.98 17.71
N SER A 107 36.67 7.01 19.02
CA SER A 107 35.85 7.77 19.95
C SER A 107 36.38 9.19 20.08
N ARG A 108 35.47 10.16 19.93
CA ARG A 108 35.50 11.57 20.40
C ARG A 108 36.32 12.58 19.58
N SER A 109 35.63 13.36 18.75
CA SER A 109 35.21 14.72 19.15
C SER A 109 34.27 15.32 18.08
N ALA A 110 33.08 15.72 18.50
CA ALA A 110 32.27 16.70 17.78
C ALA A 110 31.20 17.22 18.75
N SER A 111 31.49 18.34 19.40
CA SER A 111 30.47 19.27 19.86
C SER A 111 29.79 19.85 18.62
N ARG A 112 28.83 19.10 18.05
CA ARG A 112 27.85 19.64 17.11
C ARG A 112 26.57 19.81 17.92
N GLY A 113 26.02 21.02 17.90
CA GLY A 113 24.76 21.33 18.56
C GLY A 113 23.75 20.23 18.25
N THR A 114 23.03 19.80 19.29
CA THR A 114 21.94 18.83 19.14
C THR A 114 20.94 19.42 18.15
N VAL A 115 21.05 19.00 16.89
CA VAL A 115 20.02 19.25 15.88
C VAL A 115 18.74 18.75 16.52
N MET A 116 17.73 19.62 16.60
CA MET A 116 16.43 19.20 17.11
C MET A 116 15.95 18.04 16.24
N GLY A 117 15.87 16.86 16.83
CA GLY A 117 15.29 15.69 16.20
C GLY A 117 13.80 15.90 15.97
N TRP A 118 13.09 14.79 15.78
CA TRP A 118 11.63 14.82 15.66
C TRP A 118 10.94 15.62 16.78
N VAL A 119 9.95 16.43 16.43
CA VAL A 119 9.23 17.34 17.35
C VAL A 119 7.78 16.93 17.62
N THR A 120 7.26 15.93 16.90
CA THR A 120 5.87 15.44 17.03
C THR A 120 5.84 14.03 17.63
N ASP A 121 4.81 13.71 18.40
CA ASP A 121 4.63 12.35 18.97
C ASP A 121 4.30 11.26 17.93
N LEU A 122 4.28 11.64 16.65
CA LEU A 122 3.92 10.77 15.53
C LEU A 122 5.12 10.40 14.67
N HIS A 123 6.31 10.81 15.10
CA HIS A 123 7.53 10.47 14.40
C HIS A 123 7.74 8.95 14.28
N PRO A 124 8.46 8.48 13.25
CA PRO A 124 8.90 7.10 13.19
C PRO A 124 9.71 6.76 14.45
N THR A 125 9.44 5.61 15.07
CA THR A 125 10.24 5.16 16.21
C THR A 125 11.60 4.64 15.74
N ALA A 126 12.61 4.68 16.61
CA ALA A 126 13.94 4.12 16.30
C ALA A 126 13.82 2.64 15.89
N THR A 127 13.04 1.85 16.63
CA THR A 127 12.79 0.44 16.33
C THR A 127 12.22 0.22 14.92
N GLU A 128 11.30 1.07 14.46
CA GLU A 128 10.72 0.96 13.12
C GLU A 128 11.74 1.28 12.02
N LEU A 129 12.62 2.26 12.27
CA LEU A 129 13.66 2.65 11.32
C LEU A 129 14.79 1.61 11.27
N ASP A 130 15.21 1.10 12.43
CA ASP A 130 16.29 0.12 12.59
C ASP A 130 15.93 -1.26 12.00
N ALA A 131 14.64 -1.56 11.85
CA ALA A 131 14.18 -2.75 11.14
C ALA A 131 14.60 -2.77 9.66
N CYS A 132 14.99 -1.61 9.08
CA CYS A 132 15.46 -1.53 7.71
C CYS A 132 16.93 -1.99 7.57
N VAL A 133 17.14 -3.23 7.14
CA VAL A 133 18.48 -3.79 6.84
C VAL A 133 19.11 -3.30 5.51
N GLN A 134 18.55 -2.26 4.89
CA GLN A 134 19.08 -1.61 3.67
C GLN A 134 19.32 -2.54 2.44
N CYS A 135 18.67 -3.70 2.37
CA CYS A 135 18.88 -4.71 1.34
C CYS A 135 18.46 -4.32 -0.10
N GLY A 136 17.57 -3.34 -0.26
CA GLY A 136 17.14 -2.85 -1.58
C GLY A 136 16.05 -3.69 -2.29
N LEU A 137 15.43 -4.68 -1.63
CA LEU A 137 14.31 -5.45 -2.22
C LEU A 137 13.08 -4.59 -2.59
N CYS A 138 12.94 -3.43 -1.95
CA CYS A 138 11.89 -2.47 -2.25
C CYS A 138 12.10 -1.67 -3.55
N LEU A 139 13.32 -1.67 -4.13
CA LEU A 139 13.67 -0.83 -5.28
C LEU A 139 12.87 -1.19 -6.55
N PRO A 140 12.74 -2.47 -6.95
CA PRO A 140 12.03 -2.85 -8.17
C PRO A 140 10.51 -2.65 -8.10
N VAL A 141 9.94 -2.53 -6.90
CA VAL A 141 8.49 -2.30 -6.71
C VAL A 141 8.15 -0.82 -6.52
N CYS A 142 9.13 0.03 -6.28
CA CYS A 142 8.90 1.46 -6.05
C CYS A 142 8.73 2.22 -7.37
N PRO A 143 7.56 2.84 -7.63
CA PRO A 143 7.32 3.54 -8.89
C PRO A 143 8.20 4.79 -9.06
N THR A 144 8.50 5.51 -7.99
CA THR A 144 9.28 6.75 -8.05
C THR A 144 10.78 6.48 -8.22
N PHE A 145 11.29 5.39 -7.64
CA PHE A 145 12.62 4.89 -7.95
C PHE A 145 12.70 4.38 -9.39
N ARG A 146 11.75 3.56 -9.85
CA ARG A 146 11.75 3.05 -11.24
C ARG A 146 11.73 4.16 -12.28
N LEU A 147 11.07 5.27 -11.99
CA LEU A 147 11.02 6.43 -12.87
C LEU A 147 12.35 7.20 -12.91
N THR A 148 13.02 7.32 -11.77
CA THR A 148 14.15 8.27 -11.62
C THR A 148 15.53 7.60 -11.54
N GLY A 149 15.61 6.34 -11.13
CA GLY A 149 16.86 5.63 -10.81
C GLY A 149 17.61 6.17 -9.58
N ARG A 150 17.06 7.16 -8.87
CA ARG A 150 17.74 7.84 -7.75
C ARG A 150 17.40 7.16 -6.42
N GLU A 151 18.40 6.82 -5.62
CA GLU A 151 18.19 6.20 -4.31
C GLU A 151 17.33 7.05 -3.37
N THR A 152 17.46 8.38 -3.44
CA THR A 152 16.63 9.32 -2.67
C THR A 152 15.14 9.23 -3.03
N ALA A 153 14.81 8.75 -4.22
CA ALA A 153 13.43 8.49 -4.64
C ALA A 153 12.94 7.08 -4.28
N SER A 154 13.73 6.29 -3.55
CA SER A 154 13.44 4.91 -3.16
C SER A 154 12.85 4.82 -1.75
N PRO A 155 12.15 3.73 -1.37
CA PRO A 155 11.65 3.53 -0.01
C PRO A 155 12.81 3.37 0.97
N ARG A 156 13.86 2.64 0.57
CA ARG A 156 15.08 2.45 1.36
C ARG A 156 15.80 3.78 1.61
N GLY A 157 16.03 4.58 0.56
CA GLY A 157 16.69 5.87 0.69
C GLY A 157 15.91 6.85 1.55
N ARG A 158 14.57 6.81 1.52
CA ARG A 158 13.74 7.61 2.42
C ARG A 158 13.83 7.15 3.87
N LEU A 159 13.83 5.84 4.15
CA LEU A 159 14.07 5.33 5.49
C LEU A 159 15.46 5.72 6.01
N HIS A 160 16.47 5.73 5.14
CA HIS A 160 17.80 6.23 5.49
C HIS A 160 17.78 7.73 5.83
N ALA A 161 17.09 8.55 5.03
CA ALA A 161 16.91 9.97 5.34
C ALA A 161 16.17 10.19 6.68
N MET A 162 15.09 9.43 6.93
CA MET A 162 14.37 9.47 8.21
C MET A 162 15.29 9.07 9.38
N SER A 163 16.12 8.04 9.21
CA SER A 163 17.07 7.59 10.24
C SER A 163 18.12 8.65 10.53
N ALA A 164 18.60 9.36 9.51
CA ALA A 164 19.56 10.44 9.67
C ALA A 164 18.96 11.63 10.43
N VAL A 165 17.69 11.98 10.19
CA VAL A 165 16.96 12.98 10.99
C VAL A 165 16.77 12.50 12.43
N ALA A 166 16.34 11.24 12.60
CA ALA A 166 16.14 10.64 13.92
C ALA A 166 17.40 10.63 14.77
N ALA A 167 18.57 10.44 14.14
CA ALA A 167 19.88 10.45 14.79
C ALA A 167 20.45 11.87 15.01
N GLY A 168 19.74 12.94 14.62
CA GLY A 168 20.22 14.32 14.71
C GLY A 168 21.42 14.61 13.79
N ILE A 169 21.62 13.82 12.74
CA ILE A 169 22.71 14.00 11.77
C ILE A 169 22.34 15.07 10.74
N VAL A 170 21.05 15.16 10.41
CA VAL A 170 20.46 16.15 9.49
C VAL A 170 19.19 16.73 10.09
N GLU A 171 18.88 17.99 9.77
CA GLU A 171 17.65 18.64 10.22
C GLU A 171 16.50 18.34 9.26
N VAL A 172 15.26 18.62 9.69
CA VAL A 172 14.11 18.65 8.77
C VAL A 172 14.17 19.94 7.95
N ASP A 173 14.67 19.82 6.72
CA ASP A 173 14.80 20.93 5.76
C ASP A 173 14.01 20.69 4.46
N GLU A 174 14.04 21.65 3.54
CA GLU A 174 13.38 21.52 2.23
C GLU A 174 13.93 20.34 1.41
N THR A 175 15.18 19.95 1.61
CA THR A 175 15.79 18.79 0.95
C THR A 175 15.12 17.51 1.44
N PHE A 176 15.03 17.32 2.76
CA PHE A 176 14.32 16.22 3.39
C PHE A 176 12.85 16.19 2.95
N ALA A 177 12.17 17.34 2.97
CA ALA A 177 10.80 17.44 2.50
C ALA A 177 10.64 16.98 1.06
N SER A 178 11.53 17.39 0.15
CA SER A 178 11.48 16.98 -1.26
C SER A 178 11.65 15.46 -1.44
N ILE A 179 12.47 14.81 -0.61
CA ILE A 179 12.72 13.36 -0.62
C ILE A 179 11.46 12.61 -0.19
N ILE A 180 10.84 13.06 0.91
CA ILE A 180 9.65 12.46 1.50
C ILE A 180 8.40 12.70 0.64
N ASP A 181 8.18 13.93 0.17
CA ASP A 181 6.99 14.33 -0.60
C ASP A 181 6.99 13.77 -2.02
N PHE A 182 8.15 13.39 -2.56
CA PHE A 182 8.21 12.64 -3.80
C PHE A 182 7.69 11.18 -3.65
N CYS A 183 7.27 10.74 -2.46
CA CYS A 183 6.64 9.44 -2.26
C CYS A 183 5.13 9.49 -2.56
N LEU A 184 4.63 8.53 -3.35
CA LEU A 184 3.19 8.40 -3.61
C LEU A 184 2.40 7.83 -2.42
N GLY A 185 3.05 7.21 -1.45
CA GLY A 185 2.38 6.54 -0.33
C GLY A 185 1.65 5.24 -0.71
N CYS A 186 2.01 4.58 -1.81
CA CYS A 186 1.31 3.38 -2.29
C CYS A 186 1.60 2.09 -1.49
N ARG A 187 2.59 2.12 -0.58
CA ARG A 187 2.98 1.01 0.31
C ARG A 187 3.36 -0.31 -0.37
N ALA A 188 3.59 -0.32 -1.68
CA ALA A 188 4.05 -1.50 -2.42
C ALA A 188 5.39 -2.07 -1.92
N CYS A 189 6.16 -1.28 -1.17
CA CYS A 189 7.40 -1.70 -0.53
C CYS A 189 7.21 -2.57 0.72
N GLU A 190 6.06 -2.52 1.40
CA GLU A 190 5.86 -3.27 2.65
C GLU A 190 5.77 -4.78 2.43
N PRO A 191 4.97 -5.30 1.46
CA PRO A 191 4.83 -6.75 1.28
C PRO A 191 6.13 -7.45 0.86
N VAL A 192 7.09 -6.72 0.28
CA VAL A 192 8.39 -7.24 -0.14
C VAL A 192 9.49 -7.01 0.90
N CYS A 193 9.19 -6.34 2.01
CA CYS A 193 10.17 -5.98 3.02
C CYS A 193 10.42 -7.17 3.96
N PRO A 194 11.63 -7.77 4.00
CA PRO A 194 11.92 -8.85 4.93
C PRO A 194 11.99 -8.38 6.39
N GLY A 195 12.27 -7.09 6.61
CA GLY A 195 12.30 -6.47 7.93
C GLY A 195 10.94 -5.99 8.43
N LEU A 196 9.87 -6.13 7.64
CA LEU A 196 8.50 -5.74 7.98
C LEU A 196 8.39 -4.28 8.49
N VAL A 197 9.19 -3.39 7.92
CA VAL A 197 9.16 -1.96 8.26
C VAL A 197 7.76 -1.41 7.95
N PRO A 198 7.05 -0.79 8.92
CA PRO A 198 5.72 -0.23 8.70
C PRO A 198 5.80 1.10 7.93
N TYR A 199 6.22 1.01 6.66
CA TYR A 199 6.66 2.15 5.85
C TYR A 199 5.59 3.25 5.72
N GLY A 200 4.31 2.90 5.60
CA GLY A 200 3.21 3.86 5.52
C GLY A 200 3.13 4.73 6.77
N ARG A 201 3.20 4.10 7.96
CA ARG A 201 3.21 4.81 9.24
C ARG A 201 4.45 5.70 9.36
N THR A 202 5.63 5.20 9.01
CA THR A 202 6.87 5.99 9.09
C THR A 202 6.83 7.18 8.11
N LEU A 203 6.24 6.99 6.92
CA LEU A 203 6.05 8.07 5.95
C LEU A 203 5.10 9.16 6.47
N GLU A 204 3.97 8.77 7.06
CA GLU A 204 3.01 9.71 7.65
C GLU A 204 3.62 10.49 8.81
N GLY A 205 4.40 9.82 9.67
CA GLY A 205 5.16 10.46 10.74
C GLY A 205 6.15 11.50 10.20
N ALA A 206 6.96 11.13 9.21
CA ALA A 206 7.90 12.05 8.57
C ALA A 206 7.20 13.26 7.93
N ARG A 207 6.00 13.09 7.36
CA ARG A 207 5.20 14.21 6.83
C ARG A 207 4.62 15.10 7.91
N ALA A 208 4.24 14.54 9.06
CA ALA A 208 3.80 15.34 10.22
C ALA A 208 4.95 16.23 10.72
N GLU A 209 6.16 15.70 10.74
CA GLU A 209 7.39 16.41 11.10
C GLU A 209 7.70 17.56 10.13
N ILE A 210 7.64 17.27 8.83
CA ILE A 210 7.74 18.31 7.79
C ILE A 210 6.68 19.40 7.99
N ALA A 211 5.43 19.03 8.23
CA ALA A 211 4.35 19.99 8.42
C ALA A 211 4.48 20.83 9.71
N ALA A 212 5.14 20.29 10.74
CA ALA A 212 5.37 20.98 12.01
C ALA A 212 6.58 21.91 11.96
N GLN A 213 7.67 21.50 11.31
CA GLN A 213 8.94 22.22 11.33
C GLN A 213 9.12 23.16 10.14
N LEU A 214 8.54 22.83 8.98
CA LEU A 214 8.62 23.66 7.79
C LEU A 214 7.27 24.37 7.58
N PRO A 215 7.27 25.71 7.49
CA PRO A 215 6.07 26.48 7.12
C PRO A 215 5.73 26.26 5.62
N GLY A 216 5.29 25.05 5.28
CA GLY A 216 5.10 24.58 3.91
C GLY A 216 3.65 24.22 3.60
N GLY A 217 2.98 25.06 2.80
CA GLY A 217 1.64 24.81 2.29
C GLY A 217 0.68 25.95 2.61
N GLY A 218 0.86 27.08 1.93
CA GLY A 218 0.07 28.29 2.15
C GLY A 218 -1.45 28.05 2.17
N ARG A 219 -2.20 29.05 2.64
CA ARG A 219 -3.67 29.05 2.86
C ARG A 219 -4.49 28.19 1.88
N ARG A 220 -4.11 28.14 0.59
CA ARG A 220 -4.71 27.28 -0.44
C ARG A 220 -4.74 25.78 -0.09
N LYS A 221 -3.63 25.18 0.38
CA LYS A 221 -3.54 23.74 0.73
C LYS A 221 -4.46 23.40 1.90
N TRP A 222 -4.48 24.29 2.90
CA TRP A 222 -5.39 24.22 4.04
C TRP A 222 -6.85 24.36 3.64
N LEU A 223 -7.19 25.38 2.84
CA LEU A 223 -8.55 25.61 2.34
C LEU A 223 -9.04 24.42 1.51
N LEU A 224 -8.21 23.87 0.62
CA LEU A 224 -8.57 22.72 -0.20
C LEU A 224 -8.80 21.47 0.65
N GLY A 225 -7.94 21.20 1.63
CA GLY A 225 -8.12 20.10 2.57
C GLY A 225 -9.43 20.21 3.36
N ARG A 226 -9.80 21.42 3.82
CA ARG A 226 -11.09 21.67 4.48
C ARG A 226 -12.29 21.52 3.54
N ALA A 227 -12.16 22.00 2.31
CA ALA A 227 -13.22 21.91 1.31
C ALA A 227 -13.52 20.46 0.92
N ILE A 228 -12.48 19.65 0.67
CA ILE A 228 -12.63 18.22 0.32
C ILE A 228 -13.10 17.39 1.53
N GLY A 229 -12.63 17.74 2.74
CA GLY A 229 -13.07 17.09 3.98
C GLY A 229 -14.54 17.36 4.34
N SER A 230 -15.12 18.47 3.85
CA SER A 230 -16.52 18.81 4.08
C SER A 230 -17.43 18.10 3.07
N ARG A 231 -18.27 17.19 3.57
CA ARG A 231 -19.28 16.48 2.77
C ARG A 231 -20.25 17.44 2.08
N ALA A 232 -20.65 18.52 2.77
CA ALA A 232 -21.57 19.52 2.22
C ALA A 232 -20.95 20.26 1.03
N LEU A 233 -19.69 20.72 1.18
CA LEU A 233 -18.99 21.41 0.10
C LEU A 233 -18.68 20.47 -1.07
N LEU A 234 -18.29 19.22 -0.79
CA LEU A 234 -18.04 18.23 -1.83
C LEU A 234 -19.31 17.89 -2.61
N ARG A 235 -20.47 17.77 -1.94
CA ARG A 235 -21.77 17.57 -2.58
C ARG A 235 -22.16 18.77 -3.44
N LEU A 236 -22.09 19.99 -2.90
CA LEU A 236 -22.41 21.22 -3.62
C LEU A 236 -21.49 21.39 -4.85
N GLY A 237 -20.18 21.27 -4.67
CA GLY A 237 -19.21 21.36 -5.75
C GLY A 237 -19.43 20.31 -6.83
N SER A 238 -19.79 19.08 -6.45
CA SER A 238 -20.13 18.02 -7.40
C SER A 238 -21.43 18.28 -8.15
N ALA A 239 -22.44 18.85 -7.50
CA ALA A 239 -23.70 19.22 -8.13
C ALA A 239 -23.47 20.35 -9.15
N LEU A 240 -22.74 21.39 -8.77
CA LEU A 240 -22.34 22.49 -9.66
C LEU A 240 -21.52 22.00 -10.85
N LEU A 241 -20.54 21.11 -10.60
CA LEU A 241 -19.75 20.50 -11.66
C LEU A 241 -20.62 19.68 -12.61
N SER A 242 -21.58 18.91 -12.08
CA SER A 242 -22.49 18.09 -12.90
C SER A 242 -23.43 18.96 -13.74
N ALA A 243 -23.93 20.06 -13.18
CA ALA A 243 -24.72 21.05 -13.91
C ALA A 243 -23.90 21.72 -15.02
N ALA A 244 -22.68 22.18 -14.71
CA ALA A 244 -21.77 22.77 -15.70
C ALA A 244 -21.38 21.79 -16.82
N GLN A 245 -21.28 20.50 -16.51
CA GLN A 245 -21.08 19.45 -17.51
C GLN A 245 -22.31 19.23 -18.38
N ALA A 246 -23.51 19.19 -17.78
CA ALA A 246 -24.78 19.03 -18.49
C ALA A 246 -25.06 20.22 -19.43
N MET A 247 -24.76 21.45 -18.98
CA MET A 247 -24.87 22.68 -19.77
C MET A 247 -23.76 22.84 -20.82
N GLY A 248 -22.79 21.92 -20.88
CA GLY A 248 -21.68 22.01 -21.83
C GLY A 248 -20.66 23.13 -21.53
N LEU A 249 -20.80 23.84 -20.39
CA LEU A 249 -19.94 24.95 -19.99
C LEU A 249 -18.46 24.53 -19.83
N THR A 250 -18.23 23.26 -19.49
CA THR A 250 -16.89 22.65 -19.45
C THR A 250 -16.16 22.63 -20.80
N ARG A 251 -16.86 22.85 -21.92
CA ARG A 251 -16.27 22.96 -23.27
C ARG A 251 -15.72 24.35 -23.58
N LEU A 252 -16.13 25.38 -22.83
CA LEU A 252 -15.70 26.77 -22.99
C LEU A 252 -14.42 27.09 -22.21
N VAL A 253 -13.87 26.10 -21.51
CA VAL A 253 -12.72 26.27 -20.64
C VAL A 253 -11.45 26.53 -21.48
N PRO A 254 -10.67 27.60 -21.18
CA PRO A 254 -9.44 27.92 -21.91
C PRO A 254 -8.47 26.74 -21.99
N GLY A 255 -7.70 26.65 -23.09
CA GLY A 255 -6.83 25.52 -23.39
C GLY A 255 -5.89 25.11 -22.24
N ARG A 256 -5.36 26.07 -21.49
CA ARG A 256 -4.50 25.85 -20.31
C ARG A 256 -5.16 25.04 -19.19
N HIS A 257 -6.49 25.07 -19.05
CA HIS A 257 -7.25 24.35 -18.02
C HIS A 257 -8.00 23.13 -18.58
N ARG A 258 -7.94 22.89 -19.90
CA ARG A 258 -8.68 21.83 -20.57
C ARG A 258 -8.29 20.43 -20.10
N ARG A 259 -7.02 20.21 -19.72
CA ARG A 259 -6.54 18.93 -19.14
C ARG A 259 -7.12 18.65 -17.75
N LEU A 260 -7.16 19.67 -16.90
CA LEU A 260 -7.76 19.57 -15.57
C LEU A 260 -9.25 19.23 -15.69
N VAL A 261 -9.97 19.99 -16.52
CA VAL A 261 -11.41 19.78 -16.73
C VAL A 261 -11.70 18.44 -17.37
N ALA A 262 -10.85 17.94 -18.28
CA ALA A 262 -10.99 16.60 -18.85
C ALA A 262 -10.99 15.50 -17.78
N GLY A 263 -10.10 15.59 -16.78
CA GLY A 263 -10.07 14.64 -15.66
C GLY A 263 -11.34 14.67 -14.80
N LEU A 264 -12.00 15.83 -14.72
CA LEU A 264 -13.23 16.00 -13.94
C LEU A 264 -14.49 15.50 -14.66
N ARG A 265 -14.45 15.25 -15.98
CA ARG A 265 -15.66 14.89 -16.79
C ARG A 265 -16.33 13.60 -16.34
N HIS A 266 -15.56 12.70 -15.72
CA HIS A 266 -16.06 11.43 -15.19
C HIS A 266 -16.64 11.57 -13.79
N LEU A 267 -16.35 12.68 -13.10
CA LEU A 267 -16.88 12.97 -11.77
C LEU A 267 -18.27 13.59 -11.93
N ARG A 268 -19.29 12.76 -11.75
CA ARG A 268 -20.69 13.19 -11.70
C ARG A 268 -21.22 12.98 -10.29
N GLY A 269 -21.66 14.06 -9.67
CA GLY A 269 -22.36 13.99 -8.40
C GLY A 269 -23.67 13.24 -8.56
N ARG A 270 -23.97 12.34 -7.62
CA ARG A 270 -25.23 11.60 -7.58
C ARG A 270 -26.12 12.10 -6.43
N PRO A 271 -27.44 12.18 -6.64
CA PRO A 271 -28.35 12.87 -5.71
C PRO A 271 -28.59 12.14 -4.39
N ARG A 272 -28.48 10.79 -4.35
CA ARG A 272 -28.80 10.00 -3.14
C ARG A 272 -27.55 9.40 -2.49
N PRO A 273 -27.20 9.77 -1.25
CA PRO A 273 -26.11 9.16 -0.49
C PRO A 273 -26.37 7.68 -0.19
N ALA A 274 -25.32 6.87 -0.01
CA ALA A 274 -25.43 5.51 0.53
C ALA A 274 -25.53 5.57 2.05
N VAL A 275 -25.05 6.66 2.64
CA VAL A 275 -25.25 7.02 4.05
C VAL A 275 -26.74 6.98 4.41
N GLY A 276 -27.05 6.30 5.50
CA GLY A 276 -28.41 6.01 5.95
C GLY A 276 -29.00 4.70 5.40
N HIS A 277 -28.26 3.94 4.59
CA HIS A 277 -28.67 2.60 4.18
C HIS A 277 -28.72 1.66 5.38
N VAL A 278 -29.77 0.83 5.43
CA VAL A 278 -29.96 -0.27 6.38
C VAL A 278 -30.65 -1.40 5.62
N GLY A 279 -30.07 -2.59 5.61
CA GLY A 279 -30.64 -3.76 4.94
C GLY A 279 -29.94 -5.07 5.29
N GLY A 280 -30.42 -6.18 4.73
CA GLY A 280 -29.94 -7.54 5.03
C GLY A 280 -30.59 -8.20 6.25
N THR A 281 -30.45 -9.52 6.35
CA THR A 281 -31.10 -10.34 7.40
C THR A 281 -30.38 -10.19 8.75
N GLY A 282 -29.05 -10.15 8.74
CA GLY A 282 -28.22 -10.11 9.95
C GLY A 282 -27.86 -11.48 10.50
N GLU A 283 -28.18 -12.56 9.79
CA GLU A 283 -27.84 -13.94 10.20
C GLU A 283 -26.33 -14.16 10.35
N ALA A 284 -25.52 -13.47 9.53
CA ALA A 284 -24.06 -13.51 9.60
C ALA A 284 -23.44 -12.43 10.52
N GLY A 285 -24.27 -11.58 11.13
CA GLY A 285 -23.83 -10.44 11.94
C GLY A 285 -24.09 -9.08 11.29
N THR A 286 -23.51 -8.03 11.88
CA THR A 286 -23.70 -6.62 11.53
C THR A 286 -22.45 -6.00 10.92
N VAL A 287 -22.62 -5.27 9.82
CA VAL A 287 -21.54 -4.56 9.13
C VAL A 287 -21.83 -3.07 9.09
N GLY A 288 -20.91 -2.28 9.66
CA GLY A 288 -20.85 -0.85 9.45
C GLY A 288 -20.01 -0.52 8.24
N LEU A 289 -20.61 0.01 7.17
CA LEU A 289 -19.89 0.45 5.99
C LEU A 289 -19.43 1.92 6.12
N LEU A 290 -18.12 2.12 6.10
CA LEU A 290 -17.48 3.42 5.92
C LEU A 290 -17.57 3.82 4.45
N ALA A 291 -18.58 4.63 4.13
CA ALA A 291 -18.89 5.03 2.76
C ALA A 291 -17.79 5.90 2.12
N GLY A 292 -16.97 6.57 2.94
CA GLY A 292 -15.95 7.54 2.51
C GLY A 292 -16.55 8.84 1.97
N CYS A 293 -15.80 9.94 2.02
CA CYS A 293 -16.32 11.23 1.51
C CYS A 293 -16.33 11.28 -0.02
N VAL A 294 -15.19 11.03 -0.66
CA VAL A 294 -15.02 11.03 -2.12
C VAL A 294 -15.64 9.78 -2.76
N GLN A 295 -15.45 8.64 -2.11
CA GLN A 295 -15.95 7.34 -2.56
C GLN A 295 -17.49 7.35 -2.67
N ASP A 296 -18.19 7.81 -1.62
CA ASP A 296 -19.64 7.97 -1.66
C ASP A 296 -20.08 8.95 -2.75
N GLN A 297 -19.35 10.06 -2.94
CA GLN A 297 -19.77 11.11 -3.86
C GLN A 297 -19.62 10.75 -5.34
N TRP A 298 -18.50 10.16 -5.74
CA TRP A 298 -18.16 9.92 -7.16
C TRP A 298 -18.10 8.45 -7.55
N PHE A 299 -17.90 7.54 -6.60
CA PHE A 299 -17.75 6.10 -6.83
C PHE A 299 -18.84 5.28 -6.13
N ARG A 300 -20.00 5.89 -5.88
CA ARG A 300 -21.19 5.27 -5.26
C ARG A 300 -21.54 3.86 -5.74
N PRO A 301 -21.47 3.50 -7.05
CA PRO A 301 -21.72 2.13 -7.49
C PRO A 301 -20.89 1.08 -6.75
N VAL A 302 -19.66 1.42 -6.33
CA VAL A 302 -18.80 0.51 -5.58
C VAL A 302 -19.38 0.25 -4.20
N ASN A 303 -19.83 1.28 -3.49
CA ASN A 303 -20.51 1.12 -2.19
C ASN A 303 -21.81 0.31 -2.35
N GLN A 304 -22.60 0.57 -3.39
CA GLN A 304 -23.84 -0.18 -3.64
C GLN A 304 -23.57 -1.66 -3.94
N ALA A 305 -22.56 -1.96 -4.74
CA ALA A 305 -22.15 -3.33 -5.03
C ALA A 305 -21.62 -4.04 -3.77
N ALA A 306 -20.85 -3.34 -2.93
CA ALA A 306 -20.37 -3.89 -1.66
C ALA A 306 -21.53 -4.19 -0.70
N ILE A 307 -22.49 -3.26 -0.55
CA ILE A 307 -23.70 -3.46 0.24
C ILE A 307 -24.44 -4.71 -0.24
N ALA A 308 -24.77 -4.77 -1.52
CA ALA A 308 -25.52 -5.89 -2.09
C ALA A 308 -24.79 -7.23 -1.89
N LEU A 309 -23.46 -7.26 -2.06
CA LEU A 309 -22.65 -8.45 -1.83
C LEU A 309 -22.71 -8.92 -0.37
N MET A 310 -22.59 -8.00 0.59
CA MET A 310 -22.62 -8.32 2.01
C MET A 310 -24.01 -8.74 2.48
N GLU A 311 -25.07 -8.10 1.96
CA GLU A 311 -26.45 -8.50 2.22
C GLU A 311 -26.77 -9.90 1.68
N MET A 312 -26.31 -10.22 0.46
CA MET A 312 -26.42 -11.58 -0.10
C MET A 312 -25.62 -12.61 0.70
N ALA A 313 -24.56 -12.19 1.38
CA ALA A 313 -23.78 -13.02 2.28
C ALA A 313 -24.41 -13.16 3.69
N GLY A 314 -25.61 -12.62 3.92
CA GLY A 314 -26.37 -12.76 5.16
C GLY A 314 -26.07 -11.71 6.22
N TYR A 315 -25.25 -10.69 5.93
CA TYR A 315 -24.97 -9.61 6.88
C TYR A 315 -26.10 -8.58 6.89
N ARG A 316 -26.34 -7.97 8.06
CA ARG A 316 -27.08 -6.72 8.17
C ARG A 316 -26.10 -5.58 7.91
N VAL A 317 -26.28 -4.87 6.81
CA VAL A 317 -25.40 -3.78 6.40
C VAL A 317 -26.03 -2.45 6.75
N GLU A 318 -25.28 -1.64 7.49
CA GLU A 318 -25.66 -0.27 7.82
C GLU A 318 -24.58 0.70 7.37
N VAL A 319 -25.01 1.88 6.92
CA VAL A 319 -24.09 2.99 6.59
C VAL A 319 -24.38 4.14 7.55
N PRO A 320 -23.72 4.21 8.73
CA PRO A 320 -24.09 5.12 9.81
C PRO A 320 -24.12 6.59 9.36
N PRO A 321 -25.19 7.36 9.64
CA PRO A 321 -25.25 8.79 9.30
C PRO A 321 -24.29 9.65 10.12
N SER A 322 -23.91 9.19 11.31
CA SER A 322 -22.97 9.85 12.22
C SER A 322 -21.51 9.78 11.76
N GLN A 323 -21.16 8.86 10.85
CA GLN A 323 -19.81 8.74 10.34
C GLN A 323 -19.37 10.03 9.61
N THR A 324 -18.08 10.35 9.61
CA THR A 324 -17.51 11.57 9.00
C THR A 324 -16.48 11.23 7.90
N CYS A 325 -15.55 12.14 7.58
CA CYS A 325 -14.40 11.79 6.73
C CYS A 325 -13.49 10.82 7.51
N CYS A 326 -12.82 9.89 6.83
CA CYS A 326 -11.87 8.97 7.47
C CYS A 326 -10.62 9.66 8.04
N GLY A 327 -10.27 10.84 7.53
CA GLY A 327 -9.06 11.58 7.93
C GLY A 327 -7.80 11.25 7.14
N ALA A 328 -7.82 10.26 6.26
CA ALA A 328 -6.64 9.82 5.50
C ALA A 328 -5.97 10.93 4.68
N LEU A 329 -6.76 11.77 4.00
CA LEU A 329 -6.20 12.90 3.24
C LEU A 329 -5.49 13.91 4.16
N ALA A 330 -5.97 14.08 5.39
CA ALA A 330 -5.31 14.93 6.38
C ALA A 330 -4.01 14.28 6.87
N ALA A 331 -4.02 12.97 7.15
CA ALA A 331 -2.82 12.22 7.55
C ALA A 331 -1.74 12.27 6.47
N HIS A 332 -2.10 12.02 5.21
CA HIS A 332 -1.18 12.11 4.07
C HIS A 332 -0.64 13.52 3.82
N ASP A 333 -1.31 14.56 4.33
CA ASP A 333 -0.90 15.96 4.24
C ASP A 333 -0.11 16.43 5.48
N GLY A 334 0.26 15.52 6.39
CA GLY A 334 0.95 15.83 7.65
C GLY A 334 0.06 16.44 8.73
N LYS A 335 -1.25 16.56 8.52
CA LYS A 335 -2.23 17.12 9.48
C LYS A 335 -2.77 16.06 10.42
N ALA A 336 -1.86 15.43 11.15
CA ALA A 336 -2.18 14.20 11.85
C ALA A 336 -3.15 14.38 13.03
N GLU A 337 -3.10 15.51 13.76
CA GLU A 337 -4.06 15.79 14.82
C GLU A 337 -5.50 15.90 14.28
N GLY A 338 -5.66 16.57 13.13
CA GLY A 338 -6.93 16.65 12.42
C GLY A 338 -7.42 15.29 11.92
N ALA A 339 -6.51 14.44 11.43
CA ALA A 339 -6.82 13.07 11.05
C ALA A 339 -7.30 12.24 12.26
N ARG A 340 -6.62 12.36 13.41
CA ARG A 340 -6.98 11.65 14.65
C ARG A 340 -8.37 12.01 15.15
N ARG A 341 -8.71 13.31 15.16
CA ARG A 341 -10.06 13.76 15.55
C ARG A 341 -11.16 13.22 14.64
N LEU A 342 -10.89 13.08 13.34
CA LEU A 342 -11.84 12.50 12.39
C LEU A 342 -11.97 10.99 12.58
N ALA A 343 -10.86 10.29 12.79
CA ALA A 343 -10.85 8.86 13.09
C ALA A 343 -11.60 8.54 14.38
N GLU A 344 -11.43 9.35 15.43
CA GLU A 344 -12.12 9.17 16.71
C GLU A 344 -13.64 9.26 16.58
N ARG A 345 -14.15 10.27 15.87
CA ARG A 345 -15.58 10.39 15.57
C ARG A 345 -16.13 9.19 14.80
N ASN A 346 -15.32 8.61 13.91
CA ASN A 346 -15.72 7.38 13.22
C ASN A 346 -15.70 6.19 14.17
N ARG A 347 -14.70 6.08 15.06
CA ARG A 347 -14.65 5.00 16.07
C ARG A 347 -15.94 4.96 16.89
N GLU A 348 -16.41 6.11 17.35
CA GLU A 348 -17.70 6.25 18.03
C GLU A 348 -18.88 5.81 17.13
N ALA A 349 -18.91 6.27 15.87
CA ALA A 349 -19.96 5.92 14.91
C ALA A 349 -20.01 4.42 14.57
N PHE A 350 -18.92 3.68 14.77
CA PHE A 350 -18.80 2.27 14.41
C PHE A 350 -18.68 1.32 15.62
N ALA A 351 -18.77 1.80 16.86
CA ALA A 351 -18.48 1.02 18.06
C ALA A 351 -19.39 -0.21 18.29
N GLY A 352 -20.57 -0.24 17.66
CA GLY A 352 -21.57 -1.30 17.85
C GLY A 352 -21.69 -2.33 16.72
N TYR A 353 -20.78 -2.32 15.75
CA TYR A 353 -20.81 -3.26 14.61
C TYR A 353 -19.80 -4.40 14.79
N ASP A 354 -20.16 -5.59 14.32
CA ASP A 354 -19.26 -6.75 14.35
C ASP A 354 -18.09 -6.58 13.37
N LEU A 355 -18.35 -5.94 12.22
CA LEU A 355 -17.37 -5.65 11.19
C LEU A 355 -17.48 -4.21 10.70
N VAL A 356 -16.34 -3.58 10.44
CA VAL A 356 -16.25 -2.29 9.74
C VAL A 356 -15.61 -2.51 8.38
N VAL A 357 -16.31 -2.13 7.32
CA VAL A 357 -15.83 -2.30 5.94
C VAL A 357 -15.62 -0.94 5.31
N ALA A 358 -14.52 -0.76 4.58
CA ALA A 358 -14.26 0.38 3.72
C ALA A 358 -13.97 -0.11 2.30
N THR A 359 -14.55 0.54 1.29
CA THR A 359 -14.31 0.19 -0.13
C THR A 359 -13.21 1.02 -0.79
N ALA A 360 -12.71 2.02 -0.07
CA ALA A 360 -11.65 2.90 -0.53
C ALA A 360 -10.37 2.62 0.25
N ALA A 361 -9.28 2.27 -0.46
CA ALA A 361 -7.99 1.93 0.15
C ALA A 361 -7.37 3.05 0.98
N GLY A 362 -7.73 4.31 0.72
CA GLY A 362 -7.31 5.41 1.59
C GLY A 362 -8.04 5.43 2.93
N CYS A 363 -9.25 4.87 3.03
CA CYS A 363 -10.07 4.91 4.25
C CYS A 363 -9.86 3.69 5.17
N SER A 364 -9.18 2.66 4.69
CA SER A 364 -8.86 1.40 5.40
C SER A 364 -7.56 1.53 6.19
#